data_AF-A0A4R1PLC1-F1
#
_entry.id   AF-A0A4R1PLC1-F1
#
_cell.length_a   1.000
_cell.length_b   1.000
_cell.length_c   1.000
_cell.angle_alpha   90.00
_cell.angle_beta   90.00
_cell.angle_gamma   90.00
#
_symmetry.space_group_name_H-M   'P 1'
#
loop_
_entity.id
_entity.type
_entity.pdbx_description
1 polymer ?
#
loop_
_entity_poly.entity_id
_entity_poly.type
_entity_poly.pdbx_seq_one_letter_code
_entity_poly.pdbx_strand_id
1 'polypeptide(L)'
;MTAKTQAERSAKAAAKRDRLGEEELRHRVRPGIKAKLADLMQWNGIEEQTEAIQLLILNAHAAGPAGSAPLLSVPRHEITVSENVAQRLSTEGAAEAGRLDRAEA
;
A
#
# COMPACT_ATOMS: atom_id res chain seq x y z
N MET A 1 -34.59 27.63 24.13
CA MET A 1 -33.93 26.49 23.46
C MET A 1 -32.57 26.31 24.11
N THR A 2 -32.43 25.40 25.06
CA THR A 2 -31.16 25.11 25.73
C THR A 2 -30.21 24.44 24.74
N ALA A 3 -28.97 24.93 24.65
CA ALA A 3 -27.96 24.35 23.77
C ALA A 3 -27.63 22.92 24.25
N LYS A 4 -27.60 21.97 23.32
CA LYS A 4 -27.25 20.58 23.62
C LYS A 4 -25.82 20.47 24.12
N THR A 5 -25.60 19.55 25.06
CA THR A 5 -24.27 19.27 25.56
C THR A 5 -23.42 18.60 24.48
N GLN A 6 -22.10 18.66 24.61
CA GLN A 6 -21.20 17.97 23.68
C GLN A 6 -21.39 16.44 23.71
N ALA A 7 -21.68 15.86 24.88
CA ALA A 7 -21.96 14.44 25.05
C ALA A 7 -23.22 14.00 24.28
N GLU A 8 -24.31 14.76 24.37
CA GLU A 8 -25.56 14.49 23.64
C GLU A 8 -25.36 14.53 22.11
N ARG A 9 -24.54 15.46 21.63
CA ARG A 9 -24.20 15.56 20.20
C ARG A 9 -23.38 14.36 19.74
N SER A 10 -22.37 13.96 20.52
CA SER A 10 -21.55 12.78 20.23
C SER A 10 -22.38 11.48 20.24
N ALA A 11 -23.27 11.30 21.22
CA ALA A 11 -24.13 10.13 21.32
C ALA A 11 -25.11 10.04 20.14
N LYS A 12 -25.72 11.17 19.75
CA LYS A 12 -26.60 11.22 18.56
C LYS A 12 -25.84 10.89 17.28
N ALA A 13 -24.59 11.35 17.15
CA ALA A 13 -23.75 11.02 16.01
C ALA A 13 -23.40 9.53 15.99
N ALA A 14 -22.99 8.94 17.12
CA ALA A 14 -22.71 7.51 17.24
C ALA A 14 -23.93 6.65 16.86
N ALA A 15 -25.10 6.94 17.43
CA ALA A 15 -26.33 6.22 17.10
C ALA A 15 -26.72 6.33 15.61
N LYS A 16 -26.37 7.43 14.94
CA LYS A 16 -26.58 7.58 13.50
C LYS A 16 -25.66 6.64 12.71
N ARG A 17 -24.38 6.53 13.11
CA ARG A 17 -23.40 5.64 12.47
C ARG A 17 -23.83 4.19 12.59
N ASP A 18 -24.21 3.76 13.79
CA ASP A 18 -24.69 2.40 14.06
C ASP A 18 -25.91 2.07 13.20
N ARG A 19 -26.88 2.99 13.12
CA ARG A 19 -28.08 2.81 12.30
C ARG A 19 -27.78 2.69 10.81
N LEU A 20 -26.76 3.39 10.33
CA LEU A 20 -26.35 3.37 8.92
C LEU A 20 -25.35 2.25 8.62
N GLY A 21 -24.96 1.45 9.63
CA GLY A 21 -23.93 0.42 9.48
C GLY A 21 -22.57 0.99 9.08
N GLU A 22 -22.29 2.25 9.46
CA GLU A 22 -21.00 2.88 9.17
C GLU A 22 -19.91 2.21 10.00
N GLU A 23 -18.90 1.64 9.33
CA GLU A 23 -17.71 1.10 9.98
C GLU A 23 -16.54 2.09 9.87
N GLU A 24 -15.85 2.33 10.98
CA GLU A 24 -14.68 3.21 11.01
C GLU A 24 -13.41 2.46 10.57
N LEU A 25 -12.87 2.82 9.41
CA LEU A 25 -11.59 2.31 8.93
C LEU A 25 -10.43 3.19 9.41
N ARG A 26 -9.77 2.77 10.50
CA ARG A 26 -8.58 3.46 11.04
C ARG A 26 -7.30 2.93 10.39
N HIS A 27 -6.60 3.79 9.65
CA HIS A 27 -5.35 3.43 8.99
C HIS A 27 -4.19 4.36 9.39
N ARG A 28 -3.09 3.79 9.89
CA ARG A 28 -1.85 4.52 10.22
C ARG A 28 -0.85 4.33 9.10
N VAL A 29 -0.45 5.43 8.45
CA VAL A 29 0.46 5.42 7.28
C VAL A 29 1.80 6.08 7.58
N ARG A 30 2.84 5.62 6.88
CA ARG A 30 4.15 6.29 6.83
C ARG A 30 4.09 7.49 5.86
N PRO A 31 5.00 8.48 5.98
CA PRO A 31 5.00 9.67 5.12
C PRO A 31 5.00 9.37 3.62
N GLY A 32 5.73 8.33 3.18
CA GLY A 32 5.79 7.96 1.77
C GLY A 32 4.45 7.51 1.17
N ILE A 33 3.61 6.80 1.93
CA ILE A 33 2.26 6.42 1.49
C ILE A 33 1.36 7.66 1.45
N LYS A 34 1.48 8.54 2.44
CA LYS A 34 0.72 9.80 2.47
C LYS A 34 1.05 10.70 1.27
N ALA A 35 2.31 10.79 0.88
CA ALA A 35 2.74 11.55 -0.30
C ALA A 35 2.13 10.98 -1.59
N LYS A 36 2.15 9.65 -1.76
CA LYS A 36 1.52 8.99 -2.92
C LYS A 36 0.02 9.26 -3.00
N LEU A 37 -0.68 9.24 -1.87
CA LEU A 37 -2.11 9.60 -1.84
C LEU A 37 -2.32 11.06 -2.24
N ALA A 38 -1.47 11.98 -1.78
CA ALA A 38 -1.54 13.39 -2.16
C ALA A 38 -1.30 13.60 -3.67
N ASP A 39 -0.35 12.86 -4.26
CA ASP A 39 -0.12 12.90 -5.70
C ASP A 39 -1.36 12.43 -6.48
N LEU A 40 -1.94 11.29 -6.09
CA LEU A 40 -3.17 10.76 -6.69
C LEU A 40 -4.32 11.76 -6.60
N MET A 41 -4.47 12.42 -5.44
CA MET A 41 -5.46 13.46 -5.22
C MET A 41 -5.23 14.66 -6.15
N GLN A 42 -4.00 15.17 -6.20
CA GLN A 42 -3.63 16.30 -7.04
C GLN A 42 -3.88 16.02 -8.53
N TRP A 43 -3.48 14.84 -9.02
CA TRP A 43 -3.66 14.47 -10.43
C TRP A 43 -5.12 14.41 -10.86
N ASN A 44 -6.03 14.14 -9.91
CA ASN A 44 -7.46 13.98 -10.18
C ASN A 44 -8.32 15.12 -9.62
N GLY A 45 -7.70 16.18 -9.08
CA GLY A 45 -8.42 17.32 -8.50
C GLY A 45 -9.29 16.98 -7.28
N ILE A 46 -8.90 15.98 -6.50
CA ILE A 46 -9.63 15.54 -5.30
C ILE A 46 -9.08 16.26 -4.07
N GLU A 47 -9.93 16.91 -3.28
CA GLU A 47 -9.51 17.66 -2.09
C GLU A 47 -9.56 16.80 -0.81
N GLU A 48 -10.47 15.83 -0.76
CA GLU A 48 -10.73 15.01 0.42
C GLU A 48 -10.09 13.62 0.33
N GLN A 49 -9.26 13.27 1.32
CA GLN A 49 -8.58 11.96 1.37
C GLN A 49 -9.58 10.80 1.41
N THR A 50 -10.67 10.95 2.17
CA THR A 50 -11.71 9.92 2.28
C THR A 50 -12.39 9.66 0.95
N GLU A 51 -12.63 10.71 0.16
CA GLU A 51 -13.19 10.58 -1.19
C GLU A 51 -12.22 9.85 -2.11
N ALA A 52 -10.93 10.23 -2.12
CA ALA A 52 -9.93 9.54 -2.91
C ALA A 52 -9.85 8.04 -2.59
N ILE A 53 -9.84 7.68 -1.31
CA ILE A 53 -9.81 6.27 -0.88
C ILE A 53 -11.09 5.54 -1.31
N GLN A 54 -12.26 6.17 -1.16
CA GLN A 54 -13.53 5.58 -1.56
C GLN A 54 -13.57 5.34 -3.09
N LEU A 55 -13.12 6.31 -3.88
CA LEU A 55 -13.03 6.18 -5.33
C LEU A 55 -12.05 5.09 -5.75
N LEU A 56 -10.90 4.96 -5.08
CA LEU A 56 -9.95 3.88 -5.36
C LEU A 56 -10.58 2.50 -5.13
N ILE A 57 -11.31 2.32 -4.03
CA ILE A 57 -12.01 1.05 -3.72
C ILE A 57 -13.09 0.76 -4.76
N LEU A 58 -13.93 1.75 -5.07
CA LEU A 58 -15.03 1.60 -6.03
C LEU A 58 -14.52 1.27 -7.43
N ASN A 59 -13.52 2.00 -7.91
CA ASN A 59 -12.96 1.78 -9.25
C ASN A 59 -12.20 0.46 -9.35
N ALA A 60 -11.44 0.08 -8.31
CA ALA A 60 -10.80 -1.23 -8.26
C ALA A 60 -11.85 -2.36 -8.31
N HIS A 61 -12.94 -2.24 -7.54
CA HIS A 61 -14.02 -3.23 -7.59
C HIS A 61 -14.69 -3.29 -8.97
N ALA A 62 -15.00 -2.14 -9.57
CA ALA A 62 -15.62 -2.04 -10.89
C ALA A 62 -14.75 -2.64 -12.01
N ALA A 63 -13.42 -2.61 -11.87
CA ALA A 63 -12.49 -3.24 -12.80
C ALA A 63 -12.52 -4.79 -12.75
N GLY A 64 -13.23 -5.37 -11.79
CA GLY A 64 -13.36 -6.81 -11.61
C GLY A 64 -12.05 -7.50 -11.16
N PRO A 65 -12.06 -8.83 -10.97
CA PRO A 65 -10.91 -9.55 -10.40
C PRO A 65 -9.63 -9.40 -11.21
N ALA A 66 -9.69 -9.54 -12.53
CA ALA A 66 -8.51 -9.45 -13.39
C ALA A 66 -7.99 -8.01 -13.52
N GLY A 67 -8.88 -7.02 -13.61
CA GLY A 67 -8.49 -5.62 -13.75
C GLY A 67 -7.95 -4.99 -12.45
N SER A 68 -8.42 -5.46 -11.29
CA SER A 68 -7.92 -4.99 -9.99
C SER A 68 -6.63 -5.69 -9.53
N ALA A 69 -6.36 -6.91 -10.01
CA ALA A 69 -5.21 -7.69 -9.57
C ALA A 69 -3.85 -6.95 -9.66
N PRO A 70 -3.54 -6.21 -10.74
CA PRO A 70 -2.28 -5.45 -10.80
C PRO A 70 -2.19 -4.33 -9.75
N LEU A 71 -3.31 -3.68 -9.43
CA LEU A 71 -3.38 -2.57 -8.47
C LEU A 71 -3.18 -3.02 -7.02
N LEU A 72 -3.54 -4.27 -6.73
CA LEU A 72 -3.40 -4.89 -5.41
C LEU A 72 -2.18 -5.82 -5.32
N SER A 73 -1.43 -5.96 -6.41
CA SER A 73 -0.23 -6.78 -6.42
C SER A 73 0.88 -6.11 -5.61
N VAL A 74 1.56 -6.89 -4.77
CA VAL A 74 2.81 -6.42 -4.15
C VAL A 74 3.82 -6.23 -5.28
N PRO A 75 4.45 -5.05 -5.43
CA PRO A 75 5.49 -4.85 -6.43
C PRO A 75 6.64 -5.80 -6.13
N ARG A 76 6.66 -6.94 -6.82
CA ARG A 76 7.83 -7.81 -6.85
C ARG A 76 8.80 -7.14 -7.81
N HIS A 77 9.92 -6.66 -7.28
CA HIS A 77 11.05 -6.31 -8.10
C HIS A 77 11.64 -7.63 -8.55
N GLU A 78 11.31 -8.07 -9.76
CA GLU A 78 11.98 -9.21 -10.36
C GLU A 78 13.44 -8.81 -10.59
N ILE A 79 14.36 -9.42 -9.85
CA ILE A 79 15.78 -9.20 -10.04
C ILE A 79 16.20 -10.09 -11.22
N THR A 80 16.18 -9.51 -12.42
CA THR A 80 16.76 -10.18 -13.59
C THR A 80 18.27 -9.99 -13.56
N VAL A 81 19.02 -11.07 -13.28
CA VAL A 81 20.48 -11.08 -13.40
C VAL A 81 20.83 -11.08 -14.88
N SER A 82 21.62 -10.11 -15.35
CA SER A 82 22.09 -10.12 -16.73
C SER A 82 23.12 -11.23 -16.95
N GLU A 83 23.21 -11.75 -18.18
CA GLU A 83 24.17 -12.81 -18.52
C GLU A 83 25.60 -12.47 -18.11
N ASN A 84 26.03 -11.22 -18.29
CA ASN A 84 27.35 -10.77 -17.88
C ASN A 84 27.55 -10.87 -16.36
N VAL A 85 26.55 -10.46 -15.57
CA VAL A 85 26.61 -10.55 -14.10
C VAL A 85 26.57 -12.02 -13.65
N ALA A 86 25.78 -12.87 -14.31
CA ALA A 86 25.74 -14.30 -14.03
C ALA A 86 27.12 -14.95 -14.26
N GLN A 87 27.75 -14.68 -15.41
CA GLN A 87 29.08 -15.20 -15.73
C GLN A 87 30.15 -14.76 -14.72
N ARG A 88 30.07 -13.50 -14.29
CA ARG A 88 30.96 -12.96 -13.26
C ARG A 88 30.76 -13.65 -11.92
N LEU A 89 29.52 -13.78 -11.47
CA LEU A 89 29.17 -14.49 -10.23
C LEU A 89 29.68 -15.94 -10.25
N SER A 90 29.53 -16.65 -11.38
CA SER A 90 30.04 -18.01 -11.52
C SER A 90 31.56 -18.09 -11.45
N THR A 91 32.26 -17.17 -12.12
CA THR A 91 33.73 -17.16 -12.17
C THR A 91 34.34 -16.80 -10.81
N GLU A 92 33.85 -15.72 -10.20
CA GLU A 92 34.29 -15.25 -8.88
C GLU A 92 33.93 -16.30 -7.80
N GLY A 93 32.75 -16.91 -7.89
CA GLY A 93 32.32 -17.97 -6.99
C GLY A 93 33.18 -19.24 -7.07
N ALA A 94 33.57 -19.66 -8.28
CA ALA A 94 34.45 -20.82 -8.45
C ALA A 94 35.86 -20.56 -7.88
N ALA A 95 36.39 -19.35 -8.06
CA ALA A 95 37.69 -18.97 -7.50
C ALA A 95 37.68 -18.98 -5.97
N GLU A 96 36.59 -18.47 -5.36
CA GLU A 96 36.42 -18.43 -3.91
C GLU A 96 36.22 -19.83 -3.32
N ALA A 97 35.42 -20.69 -3.95
CA ALA A 97 35.24 -22.08 -3.53
C ALA A 97 36.59 -22.81 -3.47
N GLY A 98 37.40 -22.72 -4.53
CA GLY A 98 38.73 -23.34 -4.53
C GLY A 98 39.69 -22.74 -3.50
N ARG A 99 39.54 -21.46 -3.11
CA ARG A 99 40.31 -20.86 -2.02
C ARG A 99 39.93 -21.48 -0.68
N LEU A 100 38.63 -21.68 -0.44
CA LEU A 100 38.11 -22.30 0.78
C LEU A 100 38.54 -23.76 0.90
N ASP A 101 38.42 -24.55 -0.18
CA ASP A 101 38.86 -25.96 -0.20
C ASP A 101 40.35 -26.12 0.18
N ARG A 102 41.21 -25.19 -0.30
CA ARG A 102 42.65 -25.18 0.04
C ARG A 102 42.95 -24.70 1.46
N ALA A 103 42.04 -23.95 2.08
CA ALA A 103 42.18 -23.47 3.45
C ALA A 103 41.64 -24.49 4.47
N GLU A 104 40.76 -25.40 4.05
CA GLU A 104 40.22 -26.50 4.85
C GLU A 104 41.08 -27.79 4.78
N ALA A 105 42.00 -27.89 3.82
CA ALA A 105 42.95 -29.00 3.65
C ALA A 105 44.25 -28.79 4.45
#